data_AF-A0A6V7JG71-F1
#
_entry.id   AF-A0A6V7JG71-F1
#
_cell.length_a   1.000
_cell.length_b   1.000
_cell.length_c   1.000
_cell.angle_alpha   90.00
_cell.angle_beta   90.00
_cell.angle_gamma   90.00
#
_symmetry.space_group_name_H-M   'P 1'
#
loop_
_entity.id
_entity.type
_entity.pdbx_description
1 polymer ?
#
loop_
_entity_poly.entity_id
_entity_poly.type
_entity_poly.pdbx_seq_one_letter_code
_entity_poly.pdbx_strand_id
1 'polypeptide(L)'
;MNSSEKTSTGVDLPTNKENEDNLEDFTLQRQDVFLGAQLFAMQSFSVIKALKNHLEGRVVLSHYKTRRVLDRNSRKIIVDVVMKAAMKITRKLTNECFNTLAKKTVEVFKNERIAVYYQPPIPKSASKSKKSIPSKGKLPSKYRNMMKKLKRYEAERPTKKAVIVDASAEASEAWLQDHVTP
;
A
#
# COMPACT_ATOMS: atom_id res chain seq x y z
N MET A 1 -21.14 -50.50 -77.44
CA MET A 1 -20.51 -50.29 -76.12
C MET A 1 -20.50 -48.79 -75.86
N ASN A 2 -21.26 -48.36 -74.83
CA ASN A 2 -21.32 -47.10 -74.04
C ASN A 2 -20.73 -45.78 -74.61
N SER A 3 -21.17 -44.56 -74.30
CA SER A 3 -22.29 -43.90 -73.60
C SER A 3 -21.90 -42.40 -73.51
N SER A 4 -22.87 -41.47 -73.58
CA SER A 4 -22.92 -40.13 -72.88
C SER A 4 -21.80 -39.09 -73.10
N GLU A 5 -21.90 -37.75 -72.99
CA GLU A 5 -22.87 -36.67 -72.69
C GLU A 5 -22.09 -35.33 -72.95
N LYS A 6 -22.67 -34.25 -73.52
CA LYS A 6 -23.14 -32.98 -72.87
C LYS A 6 -22.18 -32.41 -71.79
N THR A 7 -21.86 -31.11 -71.61
CA THR A 7 -22.45 -29.80 -71.99
C THR A 7 -21.46 -28.67 -71.63
N SER A 8 -21.68 -27.48 -72.20
CA SER A 8 -20.88 -26.24 -72.13
C SER A 8 -21.10 -25.39 -70.87
N THR A 9 -20.00 -24.90 -70.27
CA THR A 9 -19.86 -23.86 -69.22
C THR A 9 -20.00 -22.43 -69.77
N GLY A 10 -20.76 -21.52 -69.17
CA GLY A 10 -20.35 -20.58 -68.09
C GLY A 10 -20.53 -19.13 -68.61
N VAL A 11 -20.83 -18.07 -67.86
CA VAL A 11 -20.83 -17.74 -66.42
C VAL A 11 -21.74 -16.51 -66.22
N ASP A 12 -22.61 -16.52 -65.20
CA ASP A 12 -23.38 -15.35 -64.72
C ASP A 12 -22.82 -14.82 -63.38
N LEU A 13 -22.91 -13.49 -63.17
CA LEU A 13 -22.58 -12.78 -61.93
C LEU A 13 -23.46 -13.22 -60.74
N PRO A 14 -22.95 -13.06 -59.50
CA PRO A 14 -23.82 -12.65 -58.41
C PRO A 14 -23.31 -11.49 -57.55
N THR A 15 -24.23 -10.56 -57.31
CA THR A 15 -24.32 -9.61 -56.20
C THR A 15 -24.33 -10.34 -54.85
N ASN A 16 -23.69 -9.81 -53.81
CA ASN A 16 -24.17 -10.08 -52.45
C ASN A 16 -23.95 -8.89 -51.49
N LYS A 17 -25.08 -8.47 -50.90
CA LYS A 17 -25.20 -7.64 -49.70
C LYS A 17 -24.84 -8.51 -48.50
N GLU A 18 -24.33 -7.88 -47.44
CA GLU A 18 -24.36 -8.26 -46.01
C GLU A 18 -23.03 -7.86 -45.37
N ASN A 19 -23.06 -6.84 -44.51
CA ASN A 19 -22.12 -6.61 -43.41
C ASN A 19 -22.80 -5.62 -42.45
N GLU A 20 -23.91 -6.09 -41.87
CA GLU A 20 -24.43 -5.55 -40.61
C GLU A 20 -23.66 -6.21 -39.45
N ASP A 21 -23.42 -5.41 -38.42
CA ASP A 21 -23.18 -5.81 -37.04
C ASP A 21 -21.86 -6.49 -36.66
N ASN A 22 -20.77 -5.71 -36.67
CA ASN A 22 -19.70 -5.88 -35.68
C ASN A 22 -19.83 -4.81 -34.59
N LEU A 23 -20.89 -4.92 -33.80
CA LEU A 23 -20.94 -4.29 -32.48
C LEU A 23 -20.09 -5.18 -31.56
N GLU A 24 -18.79 -4.88 -31.49
CA GLU A 24 -17.90 -5.57 -30.55
C GLU A 24 -18.49 -5.43 -29.14
N ASP A 25 -18.92 -6.58 -28.62
CA ASP A 25 -19.36 -6.80 -27.26
C ASP A 25 -18.22 -6.38 -26.31
N PHE A 26 -18.26 -5.12 -25.90
CA PHE A 26 -17.48 -4.62 -24.76
C PHE A 26 -18.01 -5.33 -23.52
N THR A 27 -17.56 -6.55 -23.31
CA THR A 27 -17.62 -7.22 -22.02
C THR A 27 -16.81 -6.38 -21.05
N LEU A 28 -17.49 -5.43 -20.41
CA LEU A 28 -17.00 -4.77 -19.20
C LEU A 28 -16.76 -5.89 -18.20
N GLN A 29 -15.51 -6.34 -18.09
CA GLN A 29 -15.07 -7.21 -17.02
C GLN A 29 -15.29 -6.45 -15.73
N ARG A 30 -16.45 -6.68 -15.11
CA ARG A 30 -16.79 -6.19 -13.79
C ARG A 30 -15.68 -6.71 -12.87
N GLN A 31 -14.82 -5.80 -12.40
CA GLN A 31 -13.88 -6.13 -11.34
C GLN A 31 -14.71 -6.30 -10.06
N ASP A 32 -15.23 -7.51 -9.85
CA ASP A 32 -15.96 -7.94 -8.67
C ASP A 32 -15.01 -8.14 -7.47
N VAL A 33 -14.14 -7.16 -7.24
CA VAL A 33 -13.38 -7.09 -6.00
C VAL A 33 -13.99 -5.94 -5.25
N PHE A 34 -14.83 -6.22 -4.26
CA PHE A 34 -15.20 -5.22 -3.27
C PHE A 34 -13.91 -4.63 -2.69
N LEU A 35 -13.50 -3.46 -3.20
CA LEU A 35 -12.32 -2.77 -2.73
C LEU A 35 -12.70 -2.24 -1.35
N GLY A 36 -12.33 -2.98 -0.30
CA GLY A 36 -12.58 -2.54 1.07
C GLY A 36 -12.13 -1.08 1.25
N ALA A 37 -12.83 -0.32 2.08
CA ALA A 37 -12.65 1.14 2.22
C ALA A 37 -11.18 1.59 2.37
N GLN A 38 -10.35 0.75 3.00
CA GLN A 38 -8.91 0.96 3.16
C GLN A 38 -8.17 0.99 1.82
N LEU A 39 -8.46 0.05 0.93
CA LEU A 39 -7.83 -0.04 -0.39
C LEU A 39 -8.28 1.11 -1.30
N PHE A 40 -9.57 1.45 -1.26
CA PHE A 40 -10.10 2.61 -1.98
C PHE A 40 -9.39 3.90 -1.56
N ALA A 41 -9.22 4.13 -0.25
CA ALA A 41 -8.47 5.27 0.26
C ALA A 41 -6.99 5.27 -0.18
N MET A 42 -6.39 4.10 -0.42
CA MET A 42 -5.03 4.00 -0.95
C MET A 42 -4.92 4.30 -2.45
N GLN A 43 -6.01 4.23 -3.22
CA GLN A 43 -5.96 4.55 -4.65
C GLN A 43 -5.65 6.03 -4.91
N SER A 44 -6.15 6.93 -4.08
CA SER A 44 -5.86 8.37 -4.18
C SER A 44 -4.50 8.77 -3.60
N PHE A 45 -3.75 7.82 -3.01
CA PHE A 45 -2.45 8.09 -2.42
C PHE A 45 -1.43 8.54 -3.48
N SER A 46 -0.65 9.58 -3.16
CA SER A 46 0.44 10.08 -4.01
C SER A 46 1.77 10.04 -3.28
N VAL A 47 2.68 9.19 -3.76
CA VAL A 47 4.05 9.05 -3.23
C VAL A 47 4.81 10.38 -3.36
N ILE A 48 4.64 11.10 -4.48
CA ILE A 48 5.29 12.40 -4.69
C ILE A 48 4.82 13.42 -3.65
N LYS A 49 3.50 13.53 -3.41
CA LYS A 49 2.96 14.45 -2.40
C LYS A 49 3.48 14.10 -1.01
N ALA A 50 3.46 12.80 -0.65
CA ALA A 50 3.99 12.34 0.63
C ALA A 50 5.47 12.71 0.82
N LEU A 51 6.30 12.53 -0.21
CA LEU A 51 7.73 12.87 -0.16
C LEU A 51 7.99 14.37 -0.13
N LYS A 52 7.24 15.18 -0.89
CA LYS A 52 7.39 16.64 -0.88
C LYS A 52 7.08 17.26 0.47
N ASN A 53 6.18 16.66 1.24
CA ASN A 53 5.83 17.10 2.58
C ASN A 53 6.89 16.78 3.66
N HIS A 54 8.00 16.13 3.30
CA HIS A 54 9.09 15.79 4.22
C HIS A 54 10.42 16.33 3.71
N LEU A 55 11.25 16.89 4.60
CA LEU A 55 12.56 17.44 4.23
C LEU A 55 13.43 16.38 3.55
N GLU A 56 13.63 15.23 4.19
CA GLU A 56 14.40 14.12 3.61
C GLU A 56 13.78 13.58 2.32
N GLY A 57 12.45 13.61 2.19
CA GLY A 57 11.76 13.18 0.98
C GLY A 57 12.07 14.08 -0.21
N ARG A 58 12.14 15.40 0.00
CA ARG A 58 12.58 16.37 -1.01
C ARG A 58 14.02 16.14 -1.46
N VAL A 59 14.91 15.82 -0.52
CA VAL A 59 16.31 15.48 -0.83
C VAL A 59 16.37 14.23 -1.72
N VAL A 60 15.61 13.18 -1.39
CA VAL A 60 15.56 11.96 -2.22
C VAL A 60 15.01 12.25 -3.62
N LEU A 61 13.95 13.05 -3.74
CA LEU A 61 13.40 13.44 -5.04
C LEU A 61 14.43 14.22 -5.89
N SER A 62 15.16 15.15 -5.26
CA SER A 62 16.24 15.90 -5.92
C SER A 62 17.37 14.98 -6.39
N HIS A 63 17.85 14.11 -5.50
CA HIS A 63 18.90 13.15 -5.81
C HIS A 63 18.52 12.22 -6.98
N TYR A 64 17.28 11.71 -6.96
CA TYR A 64 16.79 10.84 -8.01
C TYR A 64 16.62 11.57 -9.35
N LYS A 65 16.24 12.85 -9.36
CA LYS A 65 16.14 13.65 -10.58
C LYS A 65 17.49 13.72 -11.31
N THR A 66 18.58 13.86 -10.57
CA THR A 66 19.94 13.95 -11.12
C THR A 66 20.54 12.60 -11.48
N ARG A 67 20.43 11.60 -10.59
CA ARG A 67 21.16 10.32 -10.76
C ARG A 67 20.33 9.18 -11.33
N ARG A 68 18.99 9.28 -11.29
CA ARG A 68 18.04 8.21 -11.66
C ARG A 68 18.24 6.88 -10.92
N VAL A 69 18.98 6.89 -9.81
CA VAL A 69 19.24 5.70 -8.98
C VAL A 69 18.92 6.04 -7.53
N LEU A 70 18.35 5.06 -6.83
CA LEU A 70 18.16 5.14 -5.38
C LEU A 70 19.18 4.25 -4.68
N ASP A 71 19.86 4.82 -3.70
CA ASP A 71 20.73 4.07 -2.82
C ASP A 71 19.93 3.38 -1.68
N ARG A 72 20.62 2.65 -0.81
CA ARG A 72 19.97 1.96 0.31
C ARG A 72 19.30 2.94 1.26
N ASN A 73 19.91 4.10 1.51
CA ASN A 73 19.40 5.09 2.44
C ASN A 73 18.16 5.80 1.88
N SER A 74 18.19 6.23 0.61
CA SER A 74 17.03 6.84 -0.04
C SER A 74 15.82 5.91 -0.02
N ARG A 75 15.99 4.61 -0.29
CA ARG A 75 14.90 3.63 -0.18
C ARG A 75 14.35 3.51 1.24
N LYS A 76 15.20 3.62 2.26
CA LYS A 76 14.78 3.60 3.67
C LYS A 76 13.92 4.83 4.00
N ILE A 77 14.36 6.02 3.56
CA ILE A 77 13.62 7.28 3.72
C ILE A 77 12.27 7.21 3.02
N ILE A 78 12.23 6.76 1.75
CA ILE A 78 10.99 6.62 0.99
C ILE A 78 9.99 5.74 1.74
N VAL A 79 10.44 4.57 2.19
CA VAL A 79 9.57 3.62 2.91
C VAL A 79 9.07 4.21 4.22
N ASP A 80 9.89 4.96 4.95
CA ASP A 80 9.48 5.60 6.19
C ASP A 80 8.42 6.69 5.95
N VAL A 81 8.67 7.59 5.00
CA VAL A 81 7.76 8.69 4.67
C VAL A 81 6.43 8.17 4.10
N VAL A 82 6.49 7.23 3.16
CA VAL A 82 5.30 6.62 2.56
C VAL A 82 4.48 5.88 3.62
N MET A 83 5.12 5.11 4.51
CA MET A 83 4.41 4.38 5.55
C MET A 83 3.74 5.32 6.55
N LYS A 84 4.44 6.36 7.01
CA LYS A 84 3.88 7.38 7.91
C LYS A 84 2.69 8.09 7.27
N ALA A 85 2.77 8.46 6.00
CA ALA A 85 1.67 9.10 5.28
C ALA A 85 0.48 8.15 5.07
N ALA A 86 0.72 6.89 4.68
CA ALA A 86 -0.33 5.90 4.49
C ALA A 86 -1.08 5.59 5.80
N MET A 87 -0.36 5.49 6.92
CA MET A 87 -0.95 5.25 8.24
C MET A 87 -1.82 6.40 8.77
N LYS A 88 -1.61 7.63 8.29
CA LYS A 88 -2.50 8.76 8.60
C LYS A 88 -3.85 8.63 7.92
N ILE A 89 -3.91 7.95 6.78
CA ILE A 89 -5.15 7.76 6.01
C ILE A 89 -5.91 6.54 6.53
N THR A 90 -5.21 5.43 6.75
CA THR A 90 -5.81 4.21 7.29
C THR A 90 -4.99 3.68 8.46
N ARG A 91 -5.68 3.36 9.57
CA ARG A 91 -5.04 2.77 10.75
C ARG A 91 -4.47 1.37 10.50
N LYS A 92 -5.03 0.63 9.53
CA LYS A 92 -4.65 -0.74 9.21
C LYS A 92 -4.33 -0.87 7.73
N LEU A 93 -3.14 -1.37 7.43
CA LEU A 93 -2.69 -1.65 6.07
C LEU A 93 -2.76 -3.15 5.79
N THR A 94 -3.44 -3.51 4.70
CA THR A 94 -3.55 -4.87 4.19
C THR A 94 -2.46 -5.19 3.17
N ASN A 95 -2.40 -6.45 2.73
CA ASN A 95 -1.46 -6.88 1.68
C ASN A 95 -1.69 -6.14 0.36
N GLU A 96 -2.94 -5.90 0.01
CA GLU A 96 -3.38 -5.17 -1.18
C GLU A 96 -2.95 -3.70 -1.09
N CYS A 97 -3.02 -3.10 0.11
CA CYS A 97 -2.49 -1.76 0.36
C CYS A 97 -0.99 -1.71 0.09
N PHE A 98 -0.21 -2.69 0.59
CA PHE A 98 1.23 -2.74 0.34
C PHE A 98 1.57 -2.93 -1.14
N ASN A 99 0.82 -3.76 -1.86
CA ASN A 99 0.98 -3.92 -3.30
C ASN A 99 0.74 -2.59 -4.03
N THR A 100 -0.34 -1.88 -3.69
CA THR A 100 -0.69 -0.59 -4.27
C THR A 100 0.38 0.47 -4.00
N LEU A 101 0.86 0.57 -2.77
CA LEU A 101 1.95 1.48 -2.41
C LEU A 101 3.26 1.14 -3.12
N ALA A 102 3.58 -0.15 -3.29
CA ALA A 102 4.75 -0.59 -4.03
C ALA A 102 4.68 -0.19 -5.51
N LYS A 103 3.53 -0.43 -6.17
CA LYS A 103 3.29 -0.01 -7.56
C LYS A 103 3.44 1.51 -7.71
N LYS A 104 2.75 2.30 -6.88
CA LYS A 104 2.86 3.76 -6.87
C LYS A 104 4.28 4.26 -6.59
N THR A 105 5.07 3.52 -5.81
CA THR A 105 6.47 3.88 -5.56
C THR A 105 7.31 3.66 -6.82
N VAL A 106 7.18 2.50 -7.47
CA VAL A 106 7.88 2.18 -8.73
C VAL A 106 7.42 3.09 -9.88
N GLU A 107 6.17 3.55 -9.86
CA GLU A 107 5.68 4.54 -10.82
C GLU A 107 6.45 5.87 -10.74
N VAL A 108 6.85 6.29 -9.54
CA VAL A 108 7.67 7.49 -9.32
C VAL A 108 9.16 7.21 -9.59
N PHE A 109 9.63 6.02 -9.21
CA PHE A 109 11.03 5.60 -9.31
C PHE A 109 11.16 4.42 -10.28
N LYS A 110 11.16 4.70 -11.59
CA LYS A 110 11.06 3.71 -12.66
C LYS A 110 12.13 2.62 -12.65
N ASN A 111 13.30 2.90 -12.08
CA ASN A 111 14.42 1.96 -12.02
C ASN A 111 14.30 0.96 -10.84
N GLU A 112 13.30 1.11 -9.99
CA GLU A 112 13.09 0.21 -8.87
C GLU A 112 12.22 -0.99 -9.24
N ARG A 113 12.40 -2.09 -8.51
CA ARG A 113 11.59 -3.31 -8.69
C ARG A 113 10.54 -3.40 -7.59
N ILE A 114 9.31 -3.76 -7.96
CA ILE A 114 8.19 -3.94 -7.00
C ILE A 114 8.58 -4.89 -5.86
N ALA A 115 9.29 -5.99 -6.19
CA ALA A 115 9.74 -7.00 -5.24
C ALA A 115 10.63 -6.45 -4.10
N VAL A 116 11.29 -5.31 -4.28
CA VAL A 116 12.07 -4.63 -3.22
C VAL A 116 11.13 -4.11 -2.12
N TYR A 117 9.97 -3.61 -2.51
CA TYR A 117 9.01 -2.97 -1.62
C TYR A 117 7.97 -3.95 -1.09
N TYR A 118 7.50 -4.88 -1.94
CA TYR A 118 6.46 -5.84 -1.61
C TYR A 118 6.60 -7.15 -2.39
N GLN A 119 6.46 -8.26 -1.66
CA GLN A 119 6.22 -9.58 -2.22
C GLN A 119 5.01 -10.18 -1.50
N PRO A 120 4.07 -10.80 -2.25
CA PRO A 120 2.87 -11.38 -1.67
C PRO A 120 3.20 -12.51 -0.69
N PRO A 121 2.29 -12.81 0.26
CA PRO A 121 2.43 -13.97 1.11
C PRO A 121 2.37 -15.25 0.26
N ILE A 122 3.06 -16.31 0.72
CA ILE A 122 3.01 -17.63 0.08
C ILE A 122 2.16 -18.54 0.98
N PRO A 123 1.03 -19.07 0.49
CA PRO A 123 0.18 -19.95 1.28
C PRO A 123 0.91 -21.26 1.59
N LYS A 124 0.45 -21.97 2.64
CA LYS A 124 1.04 -23.24 3.09
C LYS A 124 1.11 -24.27 1.97
N SER A 125 0.08 -24.32 1.12
CA SER A 125 -0.03 -25.22 -0.04
C SER A 125 1.05 -25.00 -1.09
N ALA A 126 1.47 -23.75 -1.29
CA ALA A 126 2.49 -23.38 -2.29
C ALA A 126 3.91 -23.27 -1.71
N SER A 127 4.09 -23.58 -0.43
CA SER A 127 5.35 -23.40 0.28
C SER A 127 6.13 -24.71 0.39
N LYS A 128 7.41 -24.70 -0.02
CA LYS A 128 8.31 -25.86 0.07
C LYS A 128 8.44 -26.41 1.50
N SER A 129 8.37 -25.53 2.51
CA SER A 129 8.49 -25.92 3.92
C SER A 129 7.16 -26.34 4.55
N LYS A 130 6.08 -26.47 3.77
CA LYS A 130 4.71 -26.74 4.26
C LYS A 130 4.28 -25.76 5.37
N LYS A 131 4.72 -24.51 5.31
CA LYS A 131 4.37 -23.42 6.24
C LYS A 131 3.98 -22.17 5.47
N SER A 132 2.98 -21.44 5.95
CA SER A 132 2.60 -20.16 5.39
C SER A 132 3.73 -19.14 5.58
N ILE A 133 4.11 -18.44 4.52
CA ILE A 133 5.14 -17.41 4.55
C ILE A 133 4.45 -16.05 4.46
N PRO A 134 4.65 -15.15 5.43
CA PRO A 134 4.02 -13.83 5.38
C PRO A 134 4.60 -12.99 4.25
N SER A 135 3.91 -11.90 3.90
CA SER A 135 4.42 -10.94 2.92
C SER A 135 5.81 -10.41 3.30
N LYS A 136 6.64 -10.22 2.27
CA LYS A 136 8.03 -9.75 2.37
C LYS A 136 8.19 -8.41 1.67
N GLY A 137 9.38 -7.82 1.81
CA GLY A 137 9.72 -6.51 1.27
C GLY A 137 9.78 -5.42 2.34
N LYS A 138 10.26 -4.24 1.93
CA LYS A 138 10.51 -3.11 2.85
C LYS A 138 9.24 -2.57 3.49
N LEU A 139 8.12 -2.48 2.76
CA LEU A 139 6.86 -1.92 3.26
C LEU A 139 6.23 -2.77 4.39
N PRO A 140 5.90 -4.07 4.18
CA PRO A 140 5.29 -4.87 5.24
C PRO A 140 6.24 -5.08 6.44
N SER A 141 7.55 -5.09 6.21
CA SER A 141 8.53 -5.17 7.31
C SER A 141 8.54 -3.90 8.15
N LYS A 142 8.52 -2.72 7.51
CA LYS A 142 8.42 -1.43 8.22
C LYS A 142 7.13 -1.33 9.02
N TYR A 143 5.99 -1.68 8.42
CA TYR A 143 4.70 -1.68 9.09
C TYR A 143 4.69 -2.56 10.34
N ARG A 144 5.13 -3.83 10.22
CA ARG A 144 5.22 -4.75 11.38
C ARG A 144 6.10 -4.18 12.49
N ASN A 145 7.24 -3.57 12.15
CA ASN A 145 8.12 -2.96 13.13
C ASN A 145 7.47 -1.75 13.82
N MET A 146 6.73 -0.92 13.08
CA MET A 146 5.97 0.20 13.65
C MET A 146 4.85 -0.28 14.58
N MET A 147 4.09 -1.31 14.18
CA MET A 147 3.04 -1.90 15.03
C MET A 147 3.60 -2.52 16.30
N LYS A 148 4.73 -3.22 16.21
CA LYS A 148 5.44 -3.74 17.40
C LYS A 148 5.87 -2.61 18.34
N LYS A 149 6.37 -1.50 17.77
CA LYS A 149 6.80 -0.33 18.55
C LYS A 149 5.60 0.34 19.25
N LEU A 150 4.50 0.51 18.54
CA LEU A 150 3.26 1.08 19.10
C LEU A 150 2.72 0.22 20.25
N LYS A 151 2.66 -1.11 20.06
CA LYS A 151 2.21 -2.04 21.10
C LYS A 151 3.06 -1.96 22.38
N ARG A 152 4.39 -1.77 22.25
CA ARG A 152 5.28 -1.57 23.40
C ARG A 152 4.96 -0.28 24.14
N TYR A 153 4.81 0.83 23.42
CA TYR A 153 4.43 2.11 24.02
C TYR A 153 3.06 2.07 24.71
N GLU A 154 2.10 1.34 24.16
CA GLU A 154 0.78 1.16 24.77
C GLU A 154 0.86 0.34 26.07
N ALA A 155 1.71 -0.70 26.11
CA ALA A 155 1.92 -1.52 27.30
C ALA A 155 2.70 -0.80 28.41
N GLU A 156 3.62 0.08 28.04
CA GLU A 156 4.44 0.89 28.97
C GLU A 156 3.72 2.16 29.43
N ARG A 157 2.54 2.47 28.87
CA ARG A 157 1.78 3.66 29.25
C ARG A 157 1.33 3.48 30.72
N PRO A 158 1.76 4.34 31.66
CA PRO A 158 1.30 4.24 33.03
C PRO A 158 -0.21 4.35 33.03
N THR A 159 -0.89 3.32 33.53
CA THR A 159 -2.32 3.42 33.83
C THR A 159 -2.45 4.60 34.79
N LYS A 160 -3.35 5.54 34.48
CA LYS A 160 -3.68 6.62 35.41
C LYS A 160 -4.28 5.96 36.66
N LYS A 161 -3.43 5.55 37.62
CA LYS A 161 -3.87 5.44 39.00
C LYS A 161 -4.23 6.86 39.39
N ALA A 162 -5.49 7.07 39.80
CA ALA A 162 -5.92 8.32 40.38
C ALA A 162 -4.90 8.67 41.49
N VAL A 163 -4.15 9.75 41.29
CA VAL A 163 -3.38 10.36 42.36
C VAL A 163 -4.44 10.95 43.28
N ILE A 164 -4.78 10.25 44.35
CA ILE A 164 -5.50 10.84 45.48
C ILE A 164 -4.48 11.81 46.09
N VAL A 165 -4.70 13.10 45.85
CA VAL A 165 -3.91 14.19 46.42
C VAL A 165 -4.45 14.43 47.82
N ASP A 166 -3.89 13.75 48.83
CA ASP A 166 -4.25 14.00 50.23
C ASP A 166 -3.06 13.77 51.18
N ALA A 167 -1.91 14.38 50.86
CA ALA A 167 -0.76 14.34 51.78
C ALA A 167 0.11 15.62 51.76
N SER A 168 -0.34 16.70 51.10
CA SER A 168 0.41 17.95 51.01
C SER A 168 -0.20 19.11 51.80
N ALA A 169 -1.46 18.97 52.23
CA ALA A 169 -2.15 20.02 52.99
C ALA A 169 -1.73 20.00 54.48
N GLU A 170 -1.72 18.83 55.13
CA GLU A 170 -1.38 18.71 56.56
C GLU A 170 0.08 19.08 56.85
N ALA A 171 1.01 18.76 55.95
CA ALA A 171 2.43 19.10 56.14
C ALA A 171 2.71 20.61 56.02
N SER A 172 1.90 21.34 55.26
CA SER A 172 2.06 22.79 55.07
C SER A 172 1.46 23.58 56.23
N GLU A 173 0.42 23.05 56.87
CA GLU A 173 -0.24 23.67 58.03
C GLU A 173 0.58 23.49 59.32
N ALA A 174 1.26 22.35 59.49
CA ALA A 174 2.16 22.10 60.61
C ALA A 174 3.39 23.04 60.61
N TRP A 175 3.93 23.40 59.44
CA TRP A 175 5.07 24.31 59.35
C TRP A 175 4.69 25.76 59.68
N LEU A 176 3.49 26.20 59.29
CA LEU A 176 2.99 27.55 59.56
C LEU A 176 2.69 27.77 61.06
N GLN A 177 2.28 26.73 61.80
CA GLN A 177 2.06 26.86 63.25
C GLN A 177 3.35 26.95 64.07
N ASP A 178 4.44 26.33 63.61
CA ASP A 178 5.72 26.30 64.34
C ASP A 178 6.58 27.57 64.09
N HIS A 179 6.30 28.32 63.02
CA HIS A 179 7.16 29.43 62.56
C HIS A 179 6.45 30.80 62.49
N VAL A 180 5.18 30.89 62.89
CA VAL A 180 4.44 32.16 62.93
C VAL A 180 3.73 32.33 64.27
N THR A 181 4.51 32.47 65.32
CA THR A 181 4.12 33.26 66.50
C THR A 181 5.33 34.07 66.96
N PRO A 182 5.19 35.39 67.20
CA PRO A 182 6.29 36.26 67.60
C PRO A 182 6.82 35.98 69.02
#